data_AF-A0AA41QC99-F1
#
_entry.id   AF-A0AA41QC99-F1
#
_cell.length_a   1.000
_cell.length_b   1.000
_cell.length_c   1.000
_cell.angle_alpha   90.00
_cell.angle_beta   90.00
_cell.angle_gamma   90.00
#
_symmetry.space_group_name_H-M   'P 1'
#
loop_
_entity.id
_entity.type
_entity.pdbx_description
1 polymer ?
#
loop_
_entity_poly.entity_id
_entity_poly.type
_entity_poly.pdbx_seq_one_letter_code
_entity_poly.pdbx_strand_id
1 'polypeptide(L)' 'MTHGRGIVEVTELTRGGTPVRTARFMAARVLALVEHPAPRPAQQDDARVTHLPRPA' A
#
# COMPACT_ATOMS: atom_id res chain seq x y z
N MET A 1 -6.82 -3.04 -4.81
CA MET A 1 -7.72 -1.96 -5.25
C MET A 1 -8.29 -2.37 -6.59
N THR A 2 -9.61 -2.45 -6.70
CA THR A 2 -10.31 -2.82 -7.94
C THR A 2 -11.21 -1.66 -8.38
N HIS A 3 -11.29 -1.41 -9.69
CA HIS A 3 -12.04 -0.30 -10.28
C HIS A 3 -13.18 -0.84 -11.14
N GLY A 4 -14.38 -0.28 -11.01
CA GLY A 4 -15.52 -0.61 -11.88
C GLY A 4 -16.65 0.40 -11.82
N ARG A 5 -17.16 0.84 -12.98
CA ARG A 5 -18.39 1.66 -13.13
C ARG A 5 -18.50 2.87 -12.17
N GLY A 6 -17.39 3.57 -11.90
CA GLY A 6 -17.37 4.72 -10.99
C GLY A 6 -17.21 4.37 -9.51
N ILE A 7 -16.93 3.11 -9.20
CA ILE A 7 -16.69 2.59 -7.85
C ILE A 7 -15.26 2.07 -7.74
N VAL A 8 -14.63 2.39 -6.60
CA VAL A 8 -13.33 1.88 -6.20
C VAL A 8 -13.49 1.01 -4.98
N GLU A 9 -13.07 -0.24 -5.09
CA GLU A 9 -12.99 -1.18 -3.99
C GLU A 9 -11.58 -1.17 -3.40
N VAL A 10 -11.51 -1.00 -2.09
CA VAL A 10 -10.26 -0.97 -1.33
C VAL A 10 -10.35 -2.03 -0.24
N THR A 11 -9.29 -2.81 -0.11
CA THR A 11 -9.12 -3.78 0.96
C THR A 11 -7.89 -3.39 1.75
N GLU A 12 -8.08 -3.22 3.05
CA GLU A 12 -6.99 -3.02 4.00
C GLU A 12 -6.37 -4.38 4.32
N LEU A 13 -5.06 -4.47 4.17
CA LEU A 13 -4.29 -5.68 4.43
C LEU A 13 -3.36 -5.46 5.62
N THR A 14 -3.17 -6.49 6.44
CA THR A 14 -2.06 -6.49 7.40
C THR A 14 -0.72 -6.59 6.67
N ARG A 15 0.38 -6.42 7.42
CA ARG A 15 1.74 -6.67 6.92
C ARG A 15 1.91 -8.06 6.31
N GLY A 16 1.18 -9.06 6.80
CA GLY A 16 1.19 -10.43 6.29
C GLY A 16 0.29 -10.68 5.07
N GLY A 17 -0.38 -9.64 4.55
CA GLY A 17 -1.30 -9.74 3.41
C GLY A 17 -2.71 -10.23 3.77
N THR A 18 -3.01 -10.44 5.06
CA THR A 18 -4.35 -10.84 5.49
C THR A 18 -5.32 -9.66 5.42
N PRO A 19 -6.48 -9.78 4.75
CA PRO A 19 -7.45 -8.70 4.69
C PRO A 19 -8.14 -8.51 6.04
N VAL A 20 -8.22 -7.26 6.49
CA VAL A 20 -8.87 -6.89 7.76
C VAL A 20 -10.08 -5.98 7.58
N ARG A 21 -10.20 -5.31 6.42
CA ARG A 21 -11.34 -4.45 6.11
C ARG A 21 -11.53 -4.29 4.61
N THR A 22 -12.77 -4.09 4.18
CA THR A 22 -13.11 -3.76 2.79
C THR A 22 -14.07 -2.57 2.75
N ALA A 23 -13.87 -1.67 1.79
CA ALA A 23 -14.70 -0.48 1.58
C ALA A 23 -14.89 -0.18 0.09
N ARG A 24 -15.97 0.53 -0.24
CA ARG A 24 -16.32 0.97 -1.59
C ARG A 24 -16.46 2.48 -1.62
N PHE A 25 -15.79 3.13 -2.56
CA PHE A 25 -15.79 4.58 -2.73
C PHE A 25 -16.39 4.93 -4.09
N MET A 26 -17.36 5.85 -4.10
CA MET A 26 -17.96 6.42 -5.32
C MET A 26 -17.11 7.60 -5.85
N ALA A 27 -15.78 7.52 -5.70
CA ALA A 27 -14.85 8.59 -6.03
C ALA A 27 -13.79 8.07 -7.00
N ALA A 28 -13.41 8.87 -8.00
CA ALA A 28 -12.45 8.43 -9.02
C ALA A 28 -11.02 8.21 -8.49
N ARG A 29 -10.69 8.72 -7.29
CA ARG A 29 -9.37 8.62 -6.66
C ARG A 29 -9.51 8.42 -5.15
N VAL A 30 -8.63 7.59 -4.58
CA VAL A 30 -8.53 7.33 -3.13
C VAL A 30 -7.11 7.63 -2.69
N LEU A 31 -6.96 8.37 -1.59
CA LEU A 31 -5.67 8.65 -0.94
C LEU A 31 -5.56 7.83 0.34
N ALA A 32 -4.37 7.29 0.60
CA ALA A 32 -4.05 6.63 1.87
C ALA A 32 -3.06 7.53 2.63
N LEU A 33 -3.46 7.95 3.83
CA LEU A 33 -2.54 8.54 4.79
C LEU A 33 -1.97 7.42 5.64
N VAL A 34 -0.64 7.31 5.66
CA VAL A 34 0.06 6.31 6.46
C VAL A 34 0.95 7.06 7.45
N GLU A 35 0.83 6.71 8.72
CA GLU A 35 1.78 7.15 9.73
C GLU A 35 3.08 6.36 9.56
N HIS A 36 4.20 7.08 9.43
CA HIS A 36 5.50 6.46 9.47
C HIS A 36 5.92 6.24 10.93
N PRO A 37 6.55 5.11 11.26
CA PRO A 37 7.09 4.91 12.60
C PRO A 37 8.09 6.04 12.91
N ALA A 38 8.15 6.44 14.17
CA ALA A 38 9.10 7.47 14.62
C ALA A 38 10.53 7.10 14.19
N PRO A 39 11.39 8.09 13.85
CA PRO A 39 12.76 7.83 13.45
C PRO A 39 13.48 7.01 14.53
N ARG A 40 13.88 5.80 14.15
CA ARG A 40 14.73 4.90 14.94
C ARG A 40 16.08 4.80 14.23
N PRO A 41 17.20 4.62 14.95
CA PRO A 41 18.48 4.26 14.32
C PRO A 41 18.26 3.16 13.29
N ALA A 42 18.76 3.37 12.07
CA ALA A 42 18.54 2.47 10.94
C ALA A 42 18.90 1.03 11.34
N GLN A 43 17.93 0.13 11.28
CA GLN A 43 18.14 -1.30 11.45
C GLN A 43 18.72 -1.87 10.14
N GLN A 44 19.39 -3.02 10.23
CA GLN A 44 19.98 -3.68 9.06
C GLN A 44 18.95 -3.99 7.96
N ASP A 45 17.69 -4.18 8.35
CA ASP A 45 16.55 -4.42 7.44
C ASP A 45 16.01 -3.13 6.77
N ASP A 46 16.43 -1.94 7.23
CA ASP A 46 15.98 -0.66 6.66
C ASP A 46 16.72 -0.33 5.35
N ALA A 47 17.77 -1.07 5.00
CA ALA A 47 18.63 -0.74 3.88
C ALA A 47 18.43 -1.63 2.63
N ARG A 48 18.03 -0.95 1.55
CA ARG A 48 18.29 -1.23 0.13
C ARG A 48 17.30 -2.16 -0.59
N VAL A 49 16.21 -1.56 -1.07
CA VAL A 49 15.49 -2.07 -2.25
C VAL A 49 16.46 -2.01 -3.43
N THR A 50 16.99 -3.17 -3.83
CA THR A 50 17.79 -3.28 -5.06
C THR A 50 16.81 -3.24 -6.23
N HIS A 51 16.75 -2.12 -6.94
CA HIS A 51 16.00 -2.05 -8.19
C HIS A 51 16.63 -3.01 -9.20
N LEU A 52 15.90 -4.05 -9.58
CA LEU A 52 16.30 -4.96 -10.64
C LEU A 52 16.33 -4.19 -11.98
N PRO A 53 17.38 -4.33 -12.81
CA PRO A 53 17.40 -3.72 -14.13
C PRO A 53 16.24 -4.24 -14.99
N ARG A 54 15.61 -3.33 -15.74
CA ARG A 54 14.48 -3.65 -16.61
C ARG A 54 15.01 -4.40 -17.85
N PRO A 55 14.45 -5.57 -18.21
CA PRO A 55 14.80 -6.23 -19.47
C PRO A 55 14.32 -5.38 -20.65
N ALA A 56 15.12 -5.37 -21.72
CA ALA A 56 14.91 -4.65 -22.98
C ALA A 56 13.81 -5.28 -23.85
#